data_AF-A0A969JJV4-F1
#
_entry.id   AF-A0A969JJV4-F1
#
_cell.length_a   1.000
_cell.length_b   1.000
_cell.length_c   1.000
_cell.angle_alpha   90.00
_cell.angle_beta   90.00
_cell.angle_gamma   90.00
#
_symmetry.space_group_name_H-M   'P 1'
#
loop_
_entity.id
_entity.type
_entity.pdbx_description
1 polymer ?
#
loop_
_entity_poly.entity_id
_entity_poly.type
_entity_poly.pdbx_seq_one_letter_code
_entity_poly.pdbx_strand_id
1 'polypeptide(L)'
;MLTGLLGLLTACTPTLNSEKLEAEIQKGIKEQTKTEVKSVSCPKQIKVDKGKKFECTAEAEDGTKATVTVTQEDDKGNVKWNLEPTTAATKSDTDSSDSQDTAPEDSQDSSDAPPSPSSQPADIDPNAPLLDIDVVESTVKEQFTNQAGIPVRAVDCPDKVAIEANGKFDCTVTATDDKTITAMVTQTDDKGAFSWNATKGLISYDKVENLIKNGIQDQEKLAVTPKCGDGTVRFTIAYKGDTFSCTAEDPNGKTIPVNVSVQSDEGQVQVNWNL
;
A
#
# COMPACT_ATOMS: atom_id res chain seq x y z
N MET A 1 -29.09 48.26 -35.40
CA MET A 1 -28.65 48.28 -34.00
C MET A 1 -28.48 46.84 -33.57
N LEU A 2 -27.24 46.39 -33.39
CA LEU A 2 -26.89 45.02 -33.03
C LEU A 2 -26.63 45.02 -31.51
N THR A 3 -27.58 44.51 -30.72
CA THR A 3 -27.45 44.38 -29.26
C THR A 3 -26.64 43.13 -28.94
N GLY A 4 -25.39 43.33 -28.52
CA GLY A 4 -24.51 42.29 -28.01
C GLY A 4 -24.91 41.85 -26.60
N LEU A 5 -25.10 40.54 -26.43
CA LEU A 5 -25.38 39.90 -25.15
C LEU A 5 -24.04 39.47 -24.53
N LEU A 6 -23.56 40.24 -23.56
CA LEU A 6 -22.40 39.91 -22.73
C LEU A 6 -22.83 38.90 -21.66
N GLY A 7 -22.53 37.61 -21.88
CA GLY A 7 -22.72 36.55 -20.90
C GLY A 7 -21.57 36.55 -19.87
N LEU A 8 -21.86 36.94 -18.64
CA LEU A 8 -20.98 36.74 -17.49
C LEU A 8 -20.98 35.24 -17.12
N LEU A 9 -19.93 34.53 -17.50
CA LEU A 9 -19.64 33.19 -16.99
C LEU A 9 -19.12 33.34 -15.55
N THR A 10 -19.99 33.12 -14.57
CA THR A 10 -19.57 32.88 -13.18
C THR A 10 -18.86 31.53 -13.13
N ALA A 11 -17.53 31.54 -13.19
CA ALA A 11 -16.72 30.37 -12.92
C ALA A 11 -16.93 29.94 -11.47
N CYS A 12 -17.71 28.89 -11.24
CA CYS A 12 -17.73 28.18 -9.97
C CYS A 12 -16.34 27.56 -9.77
N THR A 13 -15.49 28.24 -9.00
CA THR A 13 -14.19 27.68 -8.62
C THR A 13 -14.40 26.44 -7.76
N PRO A 14 -13.74 25.32 -8.08
CA PRO A 14 -13.81 24.10 -7.27
C PRO A 14 -13.27 24.38 -5.87
N THR A 15 -14.02 23.94 -4.86
CA THR A 15 -13.65 24.03 -3.44
C THR A 15 -13.52 22.64 -2.86
N LEU A 16 -12.51 22.45 -2.01
CA LEU A 16 -12.27 21.21 -1.30
C LEU A 16 -13.41 20.94 -0.30
N ASN A 17 -13.85 19.69 -0.21
CA ASN A 17 -14.89 19.30 0.75
C ASN A 17 -14.25 19.13 2.14
N SER A 18 -14.30 20.19 2.95
CA SER A 18 -13.71 20.22 4.29
C SER A 18 -14.28 19.14 5.21
N GLU A 19 -15.56 18.80 5.12
CA GLU A 19 -16.19 17.79 6.00
C GLU A 19 -15.66 16.38 5.69
N LYS A 20 -15.52 16.05 4.40
CA LYS A 20 -14.92 14.78 3.98
C LYS A 20 -13.46 14.69 4.40
N LEU A 21 -12.72 15.79 4.26
CA LEU A 21 -11.31 15.87 4.65
C LEU A 21 -11.12 15.73 6.16
N GLU A 22 -11.95 16.40 6.97
CA GLU A 22 -11.90 16.30 8.44
C GLU A 22 -12.13 14.85 8.90
N ALA A 23 -13.09 14.15 8.30
CA ALA A 23 -13.36 12.75 8.60
C ALA A 23 -12.20 11.82 8.21
N GLU A 24 -11.56 12.08 7.06
CA GLU A 24 -10.40 11.32 6.60
C GLU A 24 -9.18 11.52 7.51
N ILE A 25 -8.88 12.77 7.87
CA ILE A 25 -7.80 13.11 8.82
C ILE A 25 -8.08 12.51 10.20
N GLN A 26 -9.32 12.59 10.71
CA GLN A 26 -9.68 12.01 12.00
C GLN A 26 -9.45 10.49 12.02
N LYS A 27 -9.85 9.80 10.96
CA LYS A 27 -9.61 8.36 10.82
C LYS A 27 -8.12 8.05 10.73
N GLY A 28 -7.38 8.80 9.92
CA GLY A 28 -5.95 8.62 9.74
C GLY A 28 -5.14 8.87 11.02
N ILE A 29 -5.51 9.87 11.82
CA ILE A 29 -4.87 10.11 13.13
C ILE A 29 -5.07 8.89 14.04
N LYS A 30 -6.30 8.37 14.13
CA LYS A 30 -6.60 7.16 14.93
C LYS A 30 -5.77 5.96 14.46
N GLU A 31 -5.59 5.80 13.16
CA GLU A 31 -4.82 4.70 12.59
C GLU A 31 -3.32 4.82 12.89
N GLN A 32 -2.76 6.03 12.75
CA GLN A 32 -1.34 6.34 12.95
C GLN A 32 -0.93 6.36 14.43
N THR A 33 -1.67 7.04 15.30
CA THR A 33 -1.27 7.27 16.70
C THR A 33 -1.95 6.32 17.68
N LYS A 34 -2.90 5.49 17.21
CA LYS A 34 -3.80 4.67 18.05
C LYS A 34 -4.59 5.47 19.09
N THR A 35 -4.68 6.79 18.91
CA THR A 35 -5.39 7.71 19.81
C THR A 35 -6.62 8.27 19.10
N GLU A 36 -7.76 8.23 19.77
CA GLU A 36 -8.97 8.85 19.25
C GLU A 36 -8.92 10.37 19.48
N VAL A 37 -9.07 11.13 18.40
CA VAL A 37 -9.30 12.57 18.49
C VAL A 37 -10.80 12.84 18.46
N LYS A 38 -11.23 13.74 19.34
CA LYS A 38 -12.61 14.16 19.53
C LYS A 38 -13.13 14.93 18.32
N SER A 39 -12.30 15.77 17.71
CA SER A 39 -12.65 16.51 16.51
C SER A 39 -11.43 16.91 15.69
N VAL A 40 -11.63 17.08 14.38
CA VAL A 40 -10.70 17.76 13.48
C VAL A 40 -11.43 18.95 12.88
N SER A 41 -10.80 20.11 12.87
CA SER A 41 -11.36 21.33 12.30
C SER A 41 -10.42 21.90 11.25
N CYS A 42 -10.90 21.93 10.00
CA CYS A 42 -10.20 22.51 8.87
C CYS A 42 -10.82 23.86 8.49
N PRO A 43 -10.06 24.77 7.84
CA PRO A 43 -10.60 25.99 7.28
C PRO A 43 -11.75 25.70 6.31
N LYS A 44 -12.77 26.56 6.31
CA LYS A 44 -13.88 26.48 5.36
C LYS A 44 -13.51 27.19 4.06
N GLN A 45 -14.10 26.75 2.94
CA GLN A 45 -13.93 27.36 1.60
C GLN A 45 -12.49 27.34 1.08
N ILE A 46 -11.82 26.20 1.23
CA ILE A 46 -10.48 26.00 0.69
C ILE A 46 -10.61 25.88 -0.83
N LYS A 47 -10.10 26.89 -1.54
CA LYS A 47 -9.99 26.83 -3.00
C LYS A 47 -9.02 25.73 -3.38
N VAL A 48 -9.41 24.92 -4.35
CA VAL A 48 -8.53 23.89 -4.89
C VAL A 48 -7.42 24.58 -5.67
N ASP A 49 -6.18 24.43 -5.21
CA ASP A 49 -5.00 25.05 -5.79
C ASP A 49 -3.76 24.20 -5.50
N LYS A 50 -3.17 23.65 -6.58
CA LYS A 50 -2.07 22.70 -6.48
C LYS A 50 -0.87 23.31 -5.75
N GLY A 51 -0.38 22.60 -4.75
CA GLY A 51 0.74 22.99 -3.90
C GLY A 51 0.37 23.92 -2.76
N LYS A 52 -0.88 24.38 -2.64
CA LYS A 52 -1.29 25.16 -1.47
C LYS A 52 -1.30 24.32 -0.21
N LYS A 53 -0.83 24.93 0.87
CA LYS A 53 -0.88 24.38 2.21
C LYS A 53 -1.91 25.11 3.05
N PHE A 54 -2.55 24.37 3.94
CA PHE A 54 -3.40 24.91 5.00
C PHE A 54 -3.30 24.01 6.23
N GLU A 55 -3.73 24.53 7.36
CA GLU A 55 -3.63 23.83 8.64
C GLU A 55 -5.02 23.46 9.12
N CYS A 56 -5.19 22.22 9.57
CA CYS A 56 -6.32 21.78 10.36
C CYS A 56 -5.89 21.60 11.82
N THR A 57 -6.82 21.74 12.75
CA THR A 57 -6.57 21.51 14.18
C THR A 57 -7.28 20.24 14.61
N ALA A 58 -6.55 19.28 15.16
CA ALA A 58 -7.11 18.10 15.82
C ALA A 58 -7.16 18.34 17.34
N GLU A 59 -8.28 17.98 17.98
CA GLU A 59 -8.48 18.06 19.44
C GLU A 59 -8.68 16.64 19.99
N ALA A 60 -7.87 16.24 20.97
CA ALA A 60 -7.99 14.98 21.70
C ALA A 60 -9.03 15.07 22.83
N GLU A 61 -9.38 13.93 23.44
CA GLU A 61 -10.37 13.89 24.53
C GLU A 61 -9.95 14.67 25.77
N ASP A 62 -8.65 14.73 26.05
CA ASP A 62 -8.04 15.46 27.16
C ASP A 62 -7.97 16.99 26.92
N GLY A 63 -8.43 17.46 25.74
CA GLY A 63 -8.37 18.85 25.32
C GLY A 63 -7.04 19.27 24.69
N THR A 64 -6.08 18.35 24.54
CA THR A 64 -4.82 18.58 23.83
C THR A 64 -5.09 18.82 22.36
N LYS A 65 -4.39 19.80 21.76
CA LYS A 65 -4.53 20.16 20.35
C LYS A 65 -3.27 19.88 19.57
N ALA A 66 -3.43 19.29 18.39
CA ALA A 66 -2.35 19.04 17.43
C ALA A 66 -2.64 19.76 16.10
N THR A 67 -1.57 20.17 15.42
CA THR A 67 -1.67 20.86 14.13
C THR A 67 -1.47 19.84 13.02
N VAL A 68 -2.38 19.81 12.06
CA VAL A 68 -2.31 18.96 10.87
C VAL A 68 -2.04 19.85 9.68
N THR A 69 -0.85 19.74 9.09
CA THR A 69 -0.52 20.47 7.87
C THR A 69 -0.99 19.68 6.66
N VAL A 70 -1.90 20.25 5.87
CA VAL A 70 -2.45 19.64 4.65
C VAL A 70 -1.87 20.36 3.43
N THR A 71 -1.35 19.60 2.48
CA THR A 71 -0.82 20.07 1.19
C THR A 71 -1.69 19.53 0.07
N GLN A 72 -2.23 20.42 -0.76
CA GLN A 72 -3.00 20.04 -1.94
C GLN A 72 -2.04 19.56 -3.04
N GLU A 73 -2.22 18.35 -3.53
CA GLU A 73 -1.32 17.73 -4.50
C GLU A 73 -1.72 18.03 -5.95
N ASP A 74 -3.01 18.31 -6.18
CA ASP A 74 -3.54 18.61 -7.50
C ASP A 74 -4.78 19.51 -7.49
N ASP A 75 -5.25 19.80 -8.70
CA ASP A 75 -6.45 20.59 -9.00
C ASP A 75 -7.76 19.77 -8.92
N LYS A 76 -7.68 18.51 -8.50
CA LYS A 76 -8.81 17.59 -8.32
C LYS A 76 -9.20 17.40 -6.86
N GLY A 77 -8.44 18.00 -5.93
CA GLY A 77 -8.68 17.96 -4.51
C GLY A 77 -8.01 16.78 -3.80
N ASN A 78 -7.01 16.14 -4.40
CA ASN A 78 -6.14 15.19 -3.71
C ASN A 78 -5.20 15.95 -2.78
N VAL A 79 -5.02 15.43 -1.56
CA VAL A 79 -4.23 16.09 -0.51
C VAL A 79 -3.34 15.10 0.22
N LYS A 80 -2.17 15.58 0.66
CA LYS A 80 -1.27 14.89 1.59
C LYS A 80 -1.24 15.68 2.89
N TRP A 81 -1.32 14.99 4.03
CA TRP A 81 -1.30 15.65 5.33
C TRP A 81 -0.26 15.05 6.26
N ASN A 82 0.23 15.87 7.19
CA ASN A 82 1.19 15.49 8.23
C ASN A 82 0.72 16.00 9.58
N LEU A 83 0.81 15.17 10.61
CA LEU A 83 0.50 15.55 11.99
C LEU A 83 1.78 16.05 12.65
N GLU A 84 1.85 17.34 12.96
CA GLU A 84 2.94 17.91 13.73
C GLU A 84 2.53 17.99 15.20
N PRO A 85 3.30 17.38 16.13
CA PRO A 85 3.02 17.53 17.55
C PRO A 85 3.27 19.00 17.93
N THR A 86 2.19 19.74 18.19
CA THR A 86 2.30 21.05 18.84
C THR A 86 2.76 20.79 20.27
N THR A 87 4.04 21.05 20.53
CA THR A 87 4.60 21.13 21.88
C THR A 87 3.88 22.23 22.65
N ALA A 88 2.83 21.86 23.38
CA ALA A 88 2.31 22.68 24.45
C ALA A 88 3.37 22.77 25.55
N ALA A 89 3.89 23.97 25.77
CA ALA A 89 4.81 24.29 26.84
C ALA A 89 4.19 23.96 28.23
N THR A 90 4.88 23.17 29.05
CA THR A 90 5.36 23.54 30.41
C THR A 90 6.06 22.36 31.09
N LYS A 91 7.33 22.60 31.44
CA LYS A 91 8.14 22.11 32.57
C LYS A 91 7.70 20.81 33.30
N SER A 92 8.61 19.85 33.38
CA SER A 92 9.08 19.30 34.66
C SER A 92 10.30 18.39 34.48
N ASP A 93 11.29 18.67 35.30
CA ASP A 93 12.57 17.99 35.51
C ASP A 93 12.43 16.52 35.95
N THR A 94 13.46 15.71 35.70
CA THR A 94 13.99 14.56 36.50
C THR A 94 15.05 13.87 35.60
N ASP A 95 16.35 14.16 35.70
CA ASP A 95 17.35 13.76 36.70
C ASP A 95 17.52 12.24 36.89
N SER A 96 18.58 11.69 36.26
CA SER A 96 19.41 10.50 36.62
C SER A 96 20.29 10.16 35.40
N SER A 97 21.61 10.40 35.34
CA SER A 97 22.73 9.72 36.05
C SER A 97 22.62 8.19 35.94
N ASP A 98 23.60 7.37 35.55
CA ASP A 98 25.03 7.53 35.27
C ASP A 98 25.56 6.18 34.69
N SER A 99 26.69 6.22 33.97
CA SER A 99 27.78 5.22 33.83
C SER A 99 27.50 3.76 33.41
N GLN A 100 28.01 3.29 32.26
CA GLN A 100 29.39 2.83 31.96
C GLN A 100 29.70 1.35 32.32
N ASP A 101 30.00 0.61 31.24
CA ASP A 101 31.18 -0.24 31.04
C ASP A 101 31.27 -1.62 31.71
N THR A 102 31.30 -2.68 30.87
CA THR A 102 32.42 -3.67 30.85
C THR A 102 32.28 -4.67 29.69
N ALA A 103 33.35 -4.83 28.91
CA ALA A 103 33.62 -5.90 27.94
C ALA A 103 34.05 -7.22 28.66
N PRO A 104 34.24 -8.39 27.98
CA PRO A 104 35.32 -8.60 26.99
C PRO A 104 35.02 -9.56 25.81
N GLU A 105 36.08 -9.71 25.00
CA GLU A 105 36.31 -10.40 23.73
C GLU A 105 36.08 -11.93 23.64
N ASP A 106 36.12 -12.37 22.37
CA ASP A 106 36.49 -13.68 21.80
C ASP A 106 35.44 -14.80 21.73
N SER A 107 35.01 -15.14 20.50
CA SER A 107 35.55 -16.30 19.78
C SER A 107 34.90 -16.46 18.39
N GLN A 108 35.77 -16.68 17.41
CA GLN A 108 35.52 -16.98 16.01
C GLN A 108 34.88 -18.37 15.84
N ASP A 109 33.94 -18.52 14.90
CA ASP A 109 33.82 -19.75 14.10
C ASP A 109 33.27 -19.44 12.71
N SER A 110 33.96 -19.97 11.70
CA SER A 110 33.78 -19.71 10.29
C SER A 110 33.08 -20.88 9.63
N SER A 111 32.01 -20.62 8.89
CA SER A 111 31.46 -21.58 7.93
C SER A 111 31.10 -20.82 6.66
N ASP A 112 32.07 -20.85 5.74
CA ASP A 112 31.99 -20.39 4.36
C ASP A 112 30.80 -21.03 3.64
N ALA A 113 29.75 -20.24 3.42
CA ALA A 113 28.81 -20.42 2.34
C ALA A 113 29.21 -19.47 1.19
N PRO A 114 29.23 -19.93 -0.08
CA PRO A 114 29.57 -19.05 -1.20
C PRO A 114 28.55 -17.90 -1.29
N PRO A 115 28.99 -16.64 -1.44
CA PRO A 115 28.06 -15.53 -1.60
C PRO A 115 27.26 -15.71 -2.88
N SER A 116 25.95 -15.82 -2.73
CA SER A 116 24.99 -15.64 -3.80
C SER A 116 25.22 -14.26 -4.43
N PRO A 117 25.16 -14.10 -5.76
CA PRO A 117 25.39 -12.81 -6.42
C PRO A 117 24.31 -11.82 -5.96
N SER A 118 24.69 -10.96 -5.03
CA SER A 118 23.91 -9.80 -4.60
C SER A 118 23.86 -8.82 -5.76
N SER A 119 22.68 -8.69 -6.38
CA SER A 119 22.37 -7.64 -7.34
C SER A 119 22.22 -6.29 -6.62
N GLN A 120 23.26 -5.84 -5.92
CA GLN A 120 23.32 -4.45 -5.45
C GLN A 120 23.57 -3.56 -6.67
N PRO A 121 22.78 -2.48 -6.86
CA PRO A 121 23.08 -1.48 -7.87
C PRO A 121 24.47 -0.89 -7.61
N ALA A 122 25.36 -1.01 -8.60
CA ALA A 122 26.66 -0.35 -8.60
C ALA A 122 26.46 1.18 -8.70
N ASP A 123 27.21 1.92 -7.87
CA ASP A 123 27.42 3.36 -7.92
C ASP A 123 26.18 4.26 -7.75
N ILE A 124 25.58 4.25 -6.55
CA ILE A 124 24.70 5.35 -6.12
C ILE A 124 25.57 6.59 -5.85
N ASP A 125 25.30 7.70 -6.55
CA ASP A 125 25.94 9.00 -6.28
C ASP A 125 25.72 9.36 -4.80
N PRO A 126 26.78 9.55 -3.98
CA PRO A 126 26.64 9.85 -2.56
C PRO A 126 25.93 11.17 -2.27
N ASN A 127 25.72 12.03 -3.28
CA ASN A 127 25.01 13.30 -3.16
C ASN A 127 23.60 13.26 -3.77
N ALA A 128 23.17 12.13 -4.34
CA ALA A 128 21.83 12.01 -4.88
C ALA A 128 20.78 12.05 -3.74
N PRO A 129 19.63 12.72 -3.96
CA PRO A 129 18.51 12.61 -3.03
C PRO A 129 18.05 11.14 -2.94
N LEU A 130 17.83 10.67 -1.72
CA LEU A 130 17.40 9.30 -1.47
C LEU A 130 15.90 9.24 -1.19
N LEU A 131 15.28 8.16 -1.67
CA LEU A 131 13.91 7.82 -1.36
C LEU A 131 13.81 7.38 0.11
N ASP A 132 12.75 7.80 0.78
CA ASP A 132 12.44 7.37 2.15
C ASP A 132 11.89 5.94 2.12
N ILE A 133 12.75 4.95 2.38
CA ILE A 133 12.43 3.53 2.26
C ILE A 133 11.46 3.08 3.35
N ASP A 134 11.55 3.63 4.56
CA ASP A 134 10.64 3.31 5.67
C ASP A 134 9.19 3.68 5.31
N VAL A 135 9.00 4.82 4.61
CA VAL A 135 7.70 5.23 4.08
C VAL A 135 7.21 4.28 2.98
N VAL A 136 8.10 3.81 2.10
CA VAL A 136 7.75 2.83 1.06
C VAL A 136 7.28 1.52 1.68
N GLU A 137 8.07 0.94 2.59
CA GLU A 137 7.76 -0.32 3.26
C GLU A 137 6.43 -0.26 4.01
N SER A 138 6.23 0.81 4.79
CA SER A 138 4.99 1.03 5.55
C SER A 138 3.78 1.16 4.63
N THR A 139 3.91 1.91 3.54
CA THR A 139 2.82 2.09 2.55
C THR A 139 2.49 0.80 1.84
N VAL A 140 3.49 0.06 1.36
CA VAL A 140 3.29 -1.22 0.67
C VAL A 140 2.63 -2.23 1.62
N LYS A 141 3.08 -2.29 2.89
CA LYS A 141 2.50 -3.18 3.90
C LYS A 141 1.01 -2.90 4.15
N GLU A 142 0.65 -1.63 4.35
CA GLU A 142 -0.72 -1.21 4.60
C GLU A 142 -1.61 -1.49 3.37
N GLN A 143 -1.18 -1.01 2.20
CA GLN A 143 -1.97 -1.17 0.98
C GLN A 143 -2.12 -2.63 0.57
N PHE A 144 -1.08 -3.45 0.73
CA PHE A 144 -1.18 -4.88 0.45
C PHE A 144 -2.20 -5.57 1.34
N THR A 145 -2.16 -5.30 2.65
CA THR A 145 -3.12 -5.87 3.61
C THR A 145 -4.56 -5.47 3.25
N ASN A 146 -4.76 -4.19 2.93
CA ASN A 146 -6.08 -3.65 2.59
C ASN A 146 -6.62 -4.17 1.25
N GLN A 147 -5.77 -4.33 0.24
CA GLN A 147 -6.19 -4.74 -1.10
C GLN A 147 -6.30 -6.27 -1.24
N ALA A 148 -5.33 -7.01 -0.72
CA ALA A 148 -5.30 -8.47 -0.85
C ALA A 148 -6.13 -9.18 0.23
N GLY A 149 -6.38 -8.52 1.37
CA GLY A 149 -6.98 -9.15 2.54
C GLY A 149 -6.05 -10.15 3.23
N ILE A 150 -4.76 -10.13 2.90
CA ILE A 150 -3.75 -11.04 3.42
C ILE A 150 -2.91 -10.30 4.47
N PRO A 151 -2.83 -10.79 5.71
CA PRO A 151 -2.04 -10.15 6.75
C PRO A 151 -0.53 -10.26 6.46
N VAL A 152 0.17 -9.13 6.57
CA VAL A 152 1.61 -9.00 6.31
C VAL A 152 2.39 -8.78 7.60
N ARG A 153 3.46 -9.55 7.80
CA ARG A 153 4.40 -9.36 8.90
C ARG A 153 5.37 -8.22 8.62
N ALA A 154 6.03 -8.26 7.47
CA ALA A 154 7.10 -7.31 7.11
C ALA A 154 7.10 -7.02 5.61
N VAL A 155 7.67 -5.88 5.23
CA VAL A 155 8.07 -5.56 3.86
C VAL A 155 9.54 -5.17 3.94
N ASP A 156 10.35 -5.73 3.06
CA ASP A 156 11.79 -5.53 3.01
C ASP A 156 12.16 -4.95 1.64
N CYS A 157 12.58 -3.69 1.61
CA CYS A 157 13.02 -2.99 0.42
C CYS A 157 14.53 -2.75 0.48
N PRO A 158 15.21 -2.40 -0.65
CA PRO A 158 16.62 -2.06 -0.62
C PRO A 158 16.89 -0.84 0.28
N ASP A 159 17.91 -0.92 1.15
CA ASP A 159 18.25 0.11 2.15
C ASP A 159 18.40 1.53 1.60
N LYS A 160 18.89 1.65 0.35
CA LYS A 160 19.17 2.94 -0.29
C LYS A 160 18.74 2.89 -1.74
N VAL A 161 17.79 3.75 -2.08
CA VAL A 161 17.34 3.95 -3.45
C VAL A 161 17.43 5.44 -3.76
N ALA A 162 18.14 5.79 -4.84
CA ALA A 162 18.17 7.17 -5.32
C ALA A 162 16.80 7.56 -5.91
N ILE A 163 16.40 8.81 -5.72
CA ILE A 163 15.20 9.33 -6.37
C ILE A 163 15.48 9.48 -7.86
N GLU A 164 14.79 8.67 -8.66
CA GLU A 164 14.92 8.65 -10.11
C GLU A 164 13.52 8.43 -10.71
N ALA A 165 13.04 9.40 -11.49
CA ALA A 165 11.73 9.28 -12.12
C ALA A 165 11.66 8.03 -13.03
N ASN A 166 10.65 7.18 -12.83
CA ASN A 166 10.50 5.85 -13.44
C ASN A 166 11.51 4.80 -12.98
N GLY A 167 12.36 5.11 -11.99
CA GLY A 167 13.22 4.15 -11.32
C GLY A 167 12.40 3.03 -10.69
N LYS A 168 12.94 1.80 -10.73
CA LYS A 168 12.25 0.61 -10.25
C LYS A 168 13.13 -0.19 -9.32
N PHE A 169 12.50 -0.78 -8.32
CA PHE A 169 13.15 -1.70 -7.40
C PHE A 169 12.12 -2.68 -6.84
N ASP A 170 12.59 -3.83 -6.40
CA ASP A 170 11.73 -4.87 -5.82
C ASP A 170 11.78 -4.77 -4.29
N CYS A 171 10.63 -4.96 -3.66
CA CYS A 171 10.48 -5.20 -2.24
C CYS A 171 9.92 -6.60 -2.01
N THR A 172 10.32 -7.23 -0.90
CA THR A 172 9.83 -8.53 -0.47
C THR A 172 8.77 -8.34 0.61
N VAL A 173 7.52 -8.64 0.29
CA VAL A 173 6.40 -8.63 1.24
C VAL A 173 6.32 -10.00 1.90
N THR A 174 6.48 -10.09 3.21
CA THR A 174 6.40 -11.36 3.95
C THR A 174 5.08 -11.45 4.72
N ALA A 175 4.24 -12.41 4.35
CA ALA A 175 2.97 -12.68 5.00
C ALA A 175 3.15 -13.35 6.38
N THR A 176 2.08 -13.40 7.18
CA THR A 176 2.13 -14.02 8.52
C THR A 176 2.34 -15.53 8.50
N ASP A 177 2.11 -16.19 7.35
CA ASP A 177 2.36 -17.60 7.11
C ASP A 177 3.77 -17.88 6.56
N ASP A 178 4.68 -16.92 6.67
CA ASP A 178 6.07 -16.96 6.19
C ASP A 178 6.24 -17.01 4.66
N LYS A 179 5.16 -16.93 3.89
CA LYS A 179 5.26 -16.83 2.43
C LYS A 179 5.60 -15.41 2.00
N THR A 180 6.26 -15.28 0.85
CA THR A 180 6.81 -14.02 0.34
C THR A 180 6.25 -13.61 -1.03
N ILE A 181 5.85 -12.36 -1.20
CA ILE A 181 5.43 -11.78 -2.47
C ILE A 181 6.51 -10.80 -2.93
N THR A 182 6.88 -10.84 -4.21
CA THR A 182 7.70 -9.77 -4.78
C THR A 182 6.78 -8.64 -5.23
N ALA A 183 6.98 -7.46 -4.63
CA ALA A 183 6.32 -6.22 -5.02
C ALA A 183 7.31 -5.34 -5.78
N MET A 184 7.03 -5.02 -7.04
CA MET A 184 7.83 -4.07 -7.80
C MET A 184 7.31 -2.66 -7.51
N VAL A 185 8.18 -1.81 -6.99
CA VAL A 185 7.96 -0.38 -6.78
C VAL A 185 8.48 0.37 -8.00
N THR A 186 7.68 1.31 -8.49
CA THR A 186 8.03 2.23 -9.59
C THR A 186 7.87 3.66 -9.11
N GLN A 187 8.97 4.40 -9.06
CA GLN A 187 8.97 5.83 -8.76
C GLN A 187 8.25 6.59 -9.87
N THR A 188 7.24 7.37 -9.52
CA THR A 188 6.39 8.08 -10.48
C THR A 188 6.83 9.51 -10.74
N ASP A 189 7.68 10.07 -9.87
CA ASP A 189 8.24 11.41 -10.04
C ASP A 189 9.66 11.52 -9.43
N ASP A 190 10.22 12.72 -9.50
CA ASP A 190 11.51 13.11 -8.94
C ASP A 190 11.42 13.66 -7.50
N LYS A 191 10.29 13.41 -6.82
CA LYS A 191 9.99 13.86 -5.45
C LYS A 191 9.72 12.70 -4.50
N GLY A 192 9.88 11.47 -4.98
CA GLY A 192 9.69 10.25 -4.21
C GLY A 192 8.25 9.75 -4.16
N ALA A 193 7.35 10.23 -5.03
CA ALA A 193 6.09 9.54 -5.24
C ALA A 193 6.35 8.21 -5.96
N PHE A 194 5.59 7.18 -5.60
CA PHE A 194 5.74 5.86 -6.18
C PHE A 194 4.38 5.16 -6.36
N SER A 195 4.40 4.17 -7.24
CA SER A 195 3.35 3.16 -7.39
C SER A 195 3.98 1.80 -7.16
N TRP A 196 3.17 0.78 -6.83
CA TRP A 196 3.68 -0.57 -6.66
C TRP A 196 2.67 -1.59 -7.17
N ASN A 197 3.16 -2.76 -7.55
CA ASN A 197 2.32 -3.90 -7.88
C ASN A 197 3.02 -5.21 -7.47
N ALA A 198 2.25 -6.21 -7.05
CA ALA A 198 2.78 -7.56 -6.93
C ALA A 198 3.15 -8.09 -8.32
N THR A 199 4.38 -8.60 -8.47
CA THR A 199 4.89 -9.19 -9.71
C THR A 199 5.02 -10.70 -9.61
N LYS A 200 5.26 -11.24 -8.41
CA LYS A 200 5.44 -12.68 -8.17
C LYS A 200 4.79 -13.14 -6.89
N GLY A 201 4.31 -14.38 -6.88
CA GLY A 201 3.82 -15.07 -5.70
C GLY A 201 2.36 -14.75 -5.32
N LEU A 202 1.64 -13.91 -6.08
CA LEU A 202 0.25 -13.57 -5.78
C LEU A 202 -0.68 -13.96 -6.92
N ILE A 203 -1.67 -14.81 -6.64
CA ILE A 203 -2.67 -15.27 -7.61
C ILE A 203 -4.04 -14.70 -7.24
N SER A 204 -4.72 -14.09 -8.22
CA SER A 204 -6.08 -13.57 -8.07
C SER A 204 -7.11 -14.66 -8.34
N TYR A 205 -7.96 -14.96 -7.37
CA TYR A 205 -9.05 -15.92 -7.54
C TYR A 205 -10.03 -15.47 -8.60
N ASP A 206 -10.39 -14.19 -8.69
CA ASP A 206 -11.31 -13.71 -9.73
C ASP A 206 -10.76 -13.98 -11.14
N LYS A 207 -9.44 -13.88 -11.36
CA LYS A 207 -8.83 -14.24 -12.65
C LYS A 207 -8.93 -15.75 -12.91
N VAL A 208 -8.64 -16.58 -11.91
CA VAL A 208 -8.71 -18.05 -12.01
C VAL A 208 -10.14 -18.51 -12.25
N GLU A 209 -11.10 -17.98 -11.50
CA GLU A 209 -12.53 -18.24 -11.65
C GLU A 209 -13.01 -17.88 -13.05
N ASN A 210 -12.60 -16.73 -13.60
CA ASN A 210 -12.92 -16.38 -14.98
C ASN A 210 -12.31 -17.35 -16.00
N LEU A 211 -11.09 -17.83 -15.78
CA LEU A 211 -10.48 -18.87 -16.63
C LEU A 211 -11.27 -20.17 -16.59
N ILE A 212 -11.70 -20.62 -15.40
CA ILE A 212 -12.51 -21.82 -15.22
C ILE A 212 -13.87 -21.67 -15.91
N LYS A 213 -14.55 -20.54 -15.69
CA LYS A 213 -15.86 -20.24 -16.27
C LYS A 213 -15.80 -20.29 -17.80
N ASN A 214 -14.84 -19.57 -18.39
CA ASN A 214 -14.69 -19.51 -19.84
C ASN A 214 -14.24 -20.88 -20.40
N GLY A 215 -13.30 -21.55 -19.73
CA GLY A 215 -12.79 -22.85 -20.14
C GLY A 215 -13.89 -23.92 -20.22
N ILE A 216 -14.71 -24.06 -19.17
CA ILE A 216 -15.81 -25.03 -19.15
C ILE A 216 -16.91 -24.62 -20.14
N GLN A 217 -17.26 -23.32 -20.23
CA GLN A 217 -18.24 -22.84 -21.19
C GLN A 217 -17.81 -23.10 -22.64
N ASP A 218 -16.52 -22.95 -22.95
CA ASP A 218 -16.00 -23.11 -24.31
C ASP A 218 -15.85 -24.59 -24.69
N GLN A 219 -15.35 -25.43 -23.79
CA GLN A 219 -15.10 -26.85 -24.06
C GLN A 219 -16.38 -27.69 -23.95
N GLU A 220 -17.20 -27.43 -22.93
CA GLU A 220 -18.30 -28.32 -22.52
C GLU A 220 -19.67 -27.71 -22.81
N LYS A 221 -19.70 -26.45 -23.28
CA LYS A 221 -20.93 -25.67 -23.51
C LYS A 221 -21.81 -25.59 -22.27
N LEU A 222 -21.17 -25.65 -21.09
CA LEU A 222 -21.83 -25.64 -19.79
C LEU A 222 -21.53 -24.34 -19.05
N ALA A 223 -22.59 -23.61 -18.69
CA ALA A 223 -22.46 -22.43 -17.85
C ALA A 223 -22.23 -22.85 -16.40
N VAL A 224 -21.17 -22.35 -15.77
CA VAL A 224 -20.83 -22.68 -14.38
C VAL A 224 -20.53 -21.43 -13.56
N THR A 225 -20.69 -21.56 -12.24
CA THR A 225 -20.28 -20.57 -11.25
C THR A 225 -19.07 -21.10 -10.47
N PRO A 226 -17.84 -20.70 -10.85
CA PRO A 226 -16.64 -21.12 -10.13
C PRO A 226 -16.50 -20.39 -8.79
N LYS A 227 -15.88 -21.08 -7.84
CA LYS A 227 -15.57 -20.62 -6.48
C LYS A 227 -14.18 -21.14 -6.10
N CYS A 228 -13.26 -20.21 -5.89
CA CYS A 228 -11.91 -20.47 -5.40
C CYS A 228 -11.75 -19.89 -3.99
N GLY A 229 -11.06 -20.60 -3.11
CA GLY A 229 -10.89 -20.19 -1.71
C GLY A 229 -12.19 -20.29 -0.90
N ASP A 230 -12.25 -19.52 0.20
CA ASP A 230 -13.38 -19.50 1.14
C ASP A 230 -14.34 -18.32 0.92
N GLY A 231 -14.08 -17.48 -0.08
CA GLY A 231 -14.85 -16.28 -0.39
C GLY A 231 -14.55 -15.05 0.47
N THR A 232 -13.66 -15.16 1.46
CA THR A 232 -13.24 -14.04 2.33
C THR A 232 -12.02 -13.32 1.77
N VAL A 233 -11.07 -14.08 1.21
CA VAL A 233 -9.88 -13.56 0.54
C VAL A 233 -9.99 -13.76 -0.97
N ARG A 234 -9.58 -12.74 -1.73
CA ARG A 234 -9.64 -12.72 -3.21
C ARG A 234 -8.34 -13.15 -3.88
N PHE A 235 -7.32 -13.43 -3.07
CA PHE A 235 -5.99 -13.77 -3.51
C PHE A 235 -5.43 -14.94 -2.70
N THR A 236 -4.44 -15.61 -3.27
CA THR A 236 -3.63 -16.62 -2.58
C THR A 236 -2.16 -16.44 -2.90
N ILE A 237 -1.30 -16.82 -1.94
CA ILE A 237 0.14 -16.84 -2.15
C ILE A 237 0.56 -18.24 -2.60
N ALA A 238 1.03 -18.32 -3.83
CA ALA A 238 1.43 -19.57 -4.45
C ALA A 238 2.50 -19.34 -5.53
N TYR A 239 3.37 -20.34 -5.69
CA TYR A 239 4.53 -20.33 -6.59
C TYR A 239 4.47 -21.49 -7.57
N LYS A 240 5.36 -21.47 -8.55
CA LYS A 240 5.48 -22.56 -9.52
C LYS A 240 5.57 -23.93 -8.82
N GLY A 241 4.70 -24.84 -9.26
CA GLY A 241 4.60 -26.19 -8.71
C GLY A 241 3.55 -26.34 -7.61
N ASP A 242 3.09 -25.25 -7.00
CA ASP A 242 1.99 -25.28 -6.06
C ASP A 242 0.68 -25.69 -6.76
N THR A 243 -0.21 -26.27 -5.98
CA THR A 243 -1.56 -26.61 -6.43
C THR A 243 -2.59 -26.18 -5.41
N PHE A 244 -3.75 -25.73 -5.89
CA PHE A 244 -4.91 -25.48 -5.07
C PHE A 244 -6.19 -25.89 -5.79
N SER A 245 -7.25 -26.12 -5.02
CA SER A 245 -8.54 -26.56 -5.56
C SER A 245 -9.53 -25.42 -5.63
N CYS A 246 -10.33 -25.40 -6.69
CA CYS A 246 -11.55 -24.63 -6.80
C CYS A 246 -12.72 -25.59 -7.06
N THR A 247 -13.94 -25.07 -6.98
CA THR A 247 -15.14 -25.78 -7.42
C THR A 247 -15.87 -24.97 -8.48
N ALA A 248 -16.67 -25.62 -9.31
CA ALA A 248 -17.55 -24.96 -10.26
C ALA A 248 -18.95 -25.59 -10.17
N GLU A 249 -19.97 -24.77 -9.98
CA GLU A 249 -21.36 -25.23 -9.81
C GLU A 249 -22.14 -25.01 -11.11
N ASP A 250 -22.77 -26.06 -11.63
CA ASP A 250 -23.64 -25.97 -12.81
C ASP A 250 -25.05 -25.45 -12.44
N PRO A 251 -25.94 -25.17 -13.43
CA PRO A 251 -27.28 -24.65 -13.15
C PRO A 251 -28.21 -25.66 -12.45
N ASN A 252 -27.82 -26.93 -12.40
CA ASN A 252 -28.54 -28.00 -11.70
C ASN A 252 -28.05 -28.19 -10.26
N GLY A 253 -27.06 -27.40 -9.82
CA GLY A 253 -26.42 -27.52 -8.51
C GLY A 253 -25.37 -28.64 -8.43
N LYS A 254 -25.00 -29.28 -9.56
CA LYS A 254 -23.89 -30.24 -9.58
C LYS A 254 -22.59 -29.47 -9.39
N THR A 255 -21.81 -29.89 -8.39
CA THR A 255 -20.47 -29.35 -8.14
C THR A 255 -19.41 -30.14 -8.91
N ILE A 256 -18.57 -29.43 -9.65
CA ILE A 256 -17.46 -29.95 -10.45
C ILE A 256 -16.16 -29.57 -9.73
N PRO A 257 -15.33 -30.55 -9.32
CA PRO A 257 -14.03 -30.25 -8.73
C PRO A 257 -13.06 -29.75 -9.80
N VAL A 258 -12.31 -28.70 -9.48
CA VAL A 258 -11.32 -28.11 -10.37
C VAL A 258 -9.97 -28.04 -9.66
N ASN A 259 -8.95 -28.64 -10.27
CA ASN A 259 -7.57 -28.56 -9.79
C ASN A 259 -6.83 -27.46 -10.54
N VAL A 260 -6.18 -26.57 -9.81
CA VAL A 260 -5.38 -25.48 -10.34
C VAL A 260 -3.91 -25.73 -10.01
N SER A 261 -3.06 -25.73 -11.03
CA SER A 261 -1.62 -25.91 -10.90
C SER A 261 -0.88 -24.66 -11.34
N VAL A 262 -0.04 -24.12 -10.48
CA VAL A 262 0.73 -22.89 -10.76
C VAL A 262 1.93 -23.23 -11.64
N GLN A 263 2.00 -22.58 -12.80
CA GLN A 263 3.00 -22.85 -13.85
C GLN A 263 4.19 -21.89 -13.77
N SER A 264 4.00 -20.71 -13.19
CA SER A 264 5.04 -19.69 -13.05
C SER A 264 4.83 -18.84 -11.79
N ASP A 265 5.92 -18.25 -11.29
CA ASP A 265 5.87 -17.39 -10.10
C ASP A 265 5.15 -16.07 -10.39
N GLU A 266 5.04 -15.67 -11.66
CA GLU A 266 4.24 -14.52 -12.12
C GLU A 266 2.73 -14.80 -12.13
N GLY A 267 2.30 -15.97 -11.66
CA GLY A 267 0.88 -16.32 -11.48
C GLY A 267 0.22 -16.93 -12.70
N GLN A 268 0.98 -17.47 -13.66
CA GLN A 268 0.40 -18.31 -14.71
C GLN A 268 -0.12 -19.61 -14.11
N VAL A 269 -1.35 -20.00 -14.47
CA VAL A 269 -1.99 -21.23 -13.96
C VAL A 269 -2.46 -22.12 -15.09
N GLN A 270 -2.45 -23.42 -14.81
CA GLN A 270 -3.15 -24.43 -15.59
C GLN A 270 -4.33 -24.94 -14.77
N VAL A 271 -5.51 -24.98 -15.37
CA VAL A 271 -6.74 -25.44 -14.76
C VAL A 271 -7.15 -26.78 -15.37
N ASN A 272 -7.50 -27.75 -14.53
CA ASN A 272 -7.95 -29.07 -14.95
C ASN A 272 -9.24 -29.43 -14.20
N TRP A 273 -10.29 -29.80 -14.93
CA TRP A 273 -11.57 -30.25 -14.38
C TRP A 273 -11.88 -31.67 -14.84
N ASN A 274 -12.70 -32.38 -14.05
CA ASN A 274 -13.23 -33.69 -14.42
C ASN A 274 -14.75 -33.68 -14.25
N LEU A 275 -15.48 -34.02 -15.31
CA LEU A 275 -16.94 -33.93 -15.40
C LEU A 275 -17.65 -35.25 -15.14
#